data_AF-A0A5C7T7V3-F1
#
_entry.id   AF-A0A5C7T7V3-F1
#
_cell.length_a   1.000
_cell.length_b   1.000
_cell.length_c   1.000
_cell.angle_alpha   90.00
_cell.angle_beta   90.00
_cell.angle_gamma   90.00
#
_symmetry.space_group_name_H-M   'P 1'
#
loop_
_entity.id
_entity.type
_entity.pdbx_description
1 polymer ?
#
loop_
_entity_poly.entity_id
_entity_poly.type
_entity_poly.pdbx_seq_one_letter_code
_entity_poly.pdbx_strand_id
1 'polypeptide(L)'
;MGFFNKILNVLGFGEAAQAAPAPDAPSAPAAAPEAVQAVTVVDVVAKLEELADKNPEKLNWKVSIVDLLKLLGLDSSLGARKELASELGCPAEKMGDSAQMNMWLHKTVLQKLADNGGNVPAELLD
;
A
#
# COMPACT_ATOMS: atom_id res chain seq x y z
N MET A 1 -16.92 4.98 -2.69
CA MET A 1 -15.47 4.73 -2.78
C MET A 1 -15.22 3.37 -2.17
N GLY A 2 -14.63 2.45 -2.95
CA GLY A 2 -14.32 1.11 -2.47
C GLY A 2 -13.30 1.09 -1.34
N PHE A 3 -13.30 0.04 -0.53
CA PHE A 3 -12.38 -0.09 0.60
C PHE A 3 -10.93 -0.16 0.11
N PHE A 4 -10.68 -0.88 -0.99
CA PHE A 4 -9.36 -0.98 -1.60
C PHE A 4 -8.88 0.37 -2.14
N ASN A 5 -9.78 1.21 -2.66
CA ASN A 5 -9.43 2.54 -3.13
C ASN A 5 -8.93 3.44 -1.98
N LYS A 6 -9.43 3.27 -0.75
CA LYS A 6 -8.87 3.96 0.42
C LYS A 6 -7.42 3.54 0.69
N ILE A 7 -7.11 2.25 0.54
CA ILE A 7 -5.74 1.74 0.69
C ILE A 7 -4.83 2.38 -0.36
N LEU A 8 -5.25 2.40 -1.61
CA LEU A 8 -4.54 3.07 -2.71
C LEU A 8 -4.27 4.54 -2.40
N ASN A 9 -5.29 5.28 -1.96
CA ASN A 9 -5.17 6.70 -1.64
C ASN A 9 -4.18 6.95 -0.49
N VAL A 10 -4.24 6.18 0.59
CA VAL A 10 -3.29 6.29 1.72
C VAL A 10 -1.86 6.00 1.28
N LEU A 11 -1.68 5.07 0.35
CA LEU A 11 -0.37 4.73 -0.21
C LEU A 11 0.10 5.70 -1.29
N GLY A 12 -0.72 6.68 -1.70
CA GLY A 12 -0.39 7.68 -2.72
C GLY A 12 -0.64 7.24 -4.17
N PHE A 13 -1.33 6.12 -4.39
CA PHE A 13 -1.81 5.74 -5.73
C PHE A 13 -2.96 6.65 -6.14
N GLY A 14 -2.65 7.67 -6.94
CA GLY A 14 -3.62 8.66 -7.41
C GLY A 14 -3.21 10.10 -7.12
N GLU A 15 -2.19 10.32 -6.29
CA GLU A 15 -1.59 11.64 -6.09
C GLU A 15 -0.29 11.73 -6.89
N ALA A 16 -0.45 11.78 -8.22
CA ALA A 16 0.61 12.31 -9.05
C ALA A 16 0.78 13.79 -8.67
N ALA A 17 1.93 14.12 -8.09
CA ALA A 17 2.38 15.47 -7.76
C ALA A 17 1.68 16.15 -6.58
N GLN A 18 2.14 15.82 -5.38
CA GLN A 18 2.60 16.88 -4.50
C GLN A 18 4.08 16.65 -4.16
N ALA A 19 4.90 16.74 -5.21
CA ALA A 19 6.24 17.25 -5.02
C ALA A 19 6.06 18.64 -4.38
N ALA A 20 6.47 18.78 -3.12
CA ALA A 20 6.60 20.09 -2.51
C ALA A 20 7.42 20.97 -3.47
N PRO A 21 6.94 22.17 -3.84
CA PRO A 21 7.82 23.12 -4.50
C PRO A 21 8.92 23.44 -3.50
N ALA A 22 10.12 22.91 -3.73
CA ALA A 22 11.31 23.44 -3.10
C ALA A 22 11.35 24.94 -3.47
N PRO A 23 11.52 25.85 -2.50
CA PRO A 23 11.57 27.27 -2.81
C PRO A 23 12.77 27.55 -3.72
N ASP A 24 12.47 28.02 -4.93
CA ASP A 24 13.44 28.60 -5.87
C ASP A 24 14.32 29.64 -5.16
N ALA A 25 15.59 29.32 -5.02
CA ALA A 25 16.66 30.30 -4.81
C ALA A 25 17.45 30.42 -6.12
N PRO A 26 17.68 31.64 -6.67
CA PRO A 26 18.39 31.77 -7.92
C PRO A 26 19.90 31.76 -7.66
N SER A 27 20.67 30.90 -8.36
CA SER A 27 21.88 31.32 -9.11
C SER A 27 22.76 30.15 -9.60
N ALA A 28 23.18 30.31 -10.87
CA ALA A 28 24.39 29.82 -11.56
C ALA A 28 24.42 28.40 -12.16
N PRO A 29 24.92 28.24 -13.42
CA PRO A 29 24.94 26.97 -14.13
C PRO A 29 26.22 26.18 -13.87
N ALA A 30 26.09 24.95 -13.40
CA ALA A 30 27.15 23.95 -13.43
C ALA A 30 26.55 22.57 -13.72
N ALA A 31 27.11 21.92 -14.74
CA ALA A 31 26.69 20.62 -15.24
C ALA A 31 26.77 19.53 -14.15
N ALA A 32 25.67 18.77 -13.99
CA ALA A 32 25.61 17.50 -13.28
C ALA A 32 24.44 16.68 -13.89
N PRO A 33 24.57 15.35 -13.96
CA PRO A 33 23.78 14.51 -14.85
C PRO A 33 22.30 14.55 -14.49
N GLU A 34 21.48 14.51 -15.52
CA GLU A 34 20.03 14.38 -15.47
C GLU A 34 19.66 13.30 -14.45
N ALA A 35 19.11 13.74 -13.32
CA ALA A 35 18.44 12.86 -12.39
C ALA A 35 17.33 12.20 -13.20
N VAL A 36 17.55 10.92 -13.53
CA VAL A 36 16.58 10.01 -14.12
C VAL A 36 15.27 10.31 -13.42
N GLN A 37 14.31 10.88 -14.14
CA GLN A 37 12.96 11.08 -13.62
C GLN A 37 12.51 9.69 -13.21
N ALA A 38 12.56 9.44 -11.90
CA ALA A 38 12.21 8.17 -11.33
C ALA A 38 10.79 7.93 -11.80
N VAL A 39 10.62 6.91 -12.63
CA VAL A 39 9.30 6.37 -12.95
C VAL A 39 8.58 6.30 -11.61
N THR A 40 7.43 6.97 -11.52
CA THR A 40 6.63 7.14 -10.30
C THR A 40 5.98 5.81 -9.91
N VAL A 41 6.78 4.75 -9.84
CA VAL A 41 6.39 3.47 -9.28
C VAL A 41 6.29 3.72 -7.78
N VAL A 42 5.08 3.64 -7.27
CA VAL A 42 4.83 3.80 -5.84
C VAL A 42 5.46 2.60 -5.15
N ASP A 43 6.55 2.83 -4.42
CA ASP A 43 7.21 1.77 -3.67
C ASP A 43 6.39 1.44 -2.42
N VAL A 44 5.51 0.44 -2.56
CA VAL A 44 4.52 0.05 -1.55
C VAL A 44 5.23 -0.38 -0.28
N VAL A 45 6.30 -1.17 -0.42
CA VAL A 45 7.06 -1.67 0.73
C VAL A 45 7.74 -0.55 1.47
N ALA A 46 8.46 0.34 0.77
CA ALA A 46 9.07 1.49 1.44
C ALA A 46 8.04 2.35 2.17
N LYS A 47 6.83 2.50 1.62
CA LYS A 47 5.77 3.29 2.26
C LYS A 47 5.14 2.61 3.46
N LEU A 48 4.91 1.30 3.38
CA LEU A 48 4.48 0.52 4.53
C LEU A 48 5.57 0.47 5.62
N GLU A 49 6.84 0.34 5.26
CA GLU A 49 7.96 0.38 6.22
C GLU A 49 8.10 1.74 6.90
N GLU A 50 7.99 2.84 6.15
CA GLU A 50 8.01 4.20 6.71
C GLU A 50 6.83 4.43 7.68
N LEU A 51 5.63 3.96 7.31
CA LEU A 51 4.48 4.00 8.22
C LEU A 51 4.73 3.11 9.44
N ALA A 52 5.29 1.92 9.27
CA ALA A 52 5.55 0.99 10.37
C ALA A 52 6.57 1.52 11.36
N ASP A 53 7.61 2.20 10.87
CA ASP A 53 8.61 2.87 11.71
C ASP A 53 8.01 4.04 12.50
N LYS A 54 7.09 4.78 11.87
CA LYS A 54 6.32 5.86 12.53
C LYS A 54 5.27 5.33 13.52
N ASN A 55 4.85 4.08 13.37
CA ASN A 55 3.89 3.47 14.26
C ASN A 55 4.60 2.92 15.52
N PRO A 56 4.14 3.27 16.74
CA PRO A 56 4.76 2.79 17.98
C PRO A 56 4.49 1.29 18.23
N GLU A 57 3.55 0.69 17.49
CA GLU A 57 3.17 -0.72 17.59
C GLU A 57 3.96 -1.59 16.60
N LYS A 58 4.43 -2.75 17.07
CA LYS A 58 5.05 -3.78 16.21
C LYS A 58 3.97 -4.54 15.44
N LEU A 59 3.51 -3.94 14.34
CA LEU A 59 2.49 -4.49 13.45
C LEU A 59 3.12 -5.40 12.38
N ASN A 60 2.64 -6.64 12.26
CA ASN A 60 3.13 -7.61 11.29
C ASN A 60 2.39 -7.51 9.94
N TRP A 61 2.42 -6.32 9.34
CA TRP A 61 1.69 -6.02 8.10
C TRP A 61 2.09 -6.91 6.90
N LYS A 62 3.28 -7.54 6.94
CA LYS A 62 3.80 -8.47 5.92
C LYS A 62 3.09 -9.83 5.87
N VAL A 63 2.36 -10.19 6.92
CA VAL A 63 1.67 -11.49 7.02
C VAL A 63 0.22 -11.36 7.47
N SER A 64 -0.11 -10.25 8.15
CA SER A 64 -1.43 -9.98 8.69
C SER A 64 -2.08 -8.81 7.97
N ILE A 65 -3.17 -9.09 7.24
CA ILE A 65 -4.04 -8.04 6.69
C ILE A 65 -4.56 -7.10 7.80
N VAL A 66 -4.80 -7.60 9.01
CA VAL A 66 -5.31 -6.79 10.12
C VAL A 66 -4.29 -5.72 10.52
N ASP A 67 -3.03 -6.12 10.67
CA ASP A 67 -1.93 -5.22 11.01
C ASP A 67 -1.65 -4.24 9.87
N LEU A 68 -1.74 -4.68 8.61
CA LEU A 68 -1.66 -3.80 7.44
C LEU A 68 -2.74 -2.72 7.47
N LEU A 69 -3.99 -3.07 7.77
CA LEU A 69 -5.08 -2.10 7.85
C LEU A 69 -4.89 -1.12 9.00
N LYS A 70 -4.46 -1.59 10.18
CA LYS A 70 -4.13 -0.72 11.31
C LYS A 70 -3.03 0.27 10.96
N LEU A 71 -1.99 -0.22 10.27
CA LEU A 71 -0.85 0.59 9.87
C LEU A 71 -1.26 1.75 8.96
N LEU A 72 -2.22 1.49 8.07
CA LEU A 72 -2.81 2.48 7.18
C LEU A 72 -3.86 3.38 7.88
N GLY A 73 -4.11 3.18 9.17
CA GLY A 73 -5.15 3.89 9.91
C GLY A 73 -6.58 3.54 9.48
N LEU A 74 -6.78 2.36 8.86
CA LEU A 74 -8.06 1.90 8.36
C LEU A 74 -8.74 0.93 9.34
N ASP A 75 -10.07 0.84 9.23
CA ASP A 75 -10.84 -0.09 10.06
C ASP A 75 -10.42 -1.54 9.77
N SER A 76 -9.92 -2.22 10.80
CA SER A 76 -9.42 -3.60 10.71
C SER A 76 -10.46 -4.61 11.21
N SER A 77 -11.70 -4.18 11.41
CA SER A 77 -12.78 -5.00 11.93
C SER A 77 -13.21 -6.06 10.92
N LEU A 78 -13.94 -7.08 11.38
CA LEU A 78 -14.46 -8.12 10.50
C LEU A 78 -15.38 -7.57 9.40
N GLY A 79 -16.10 -6.48 9.66
CA GLY A 79 -16.93 -5.79 8.67
C GLY A 79 -16.10 -5.26 7.50
N ALA A 80 -15.06 -4.46 7.80
CA ALA A 80 -14.13 -3.94 6.80
C ALA A 80 -13.44 -5.04 5.99
N ARG A 81 -12.97 -6.10 6.66
CA ARG A 81 -12.36 -7.26 5.99
C ARG A 81 -13.33 -7.97 5.05
N LYS A 82 -14.60 -8.13 5.44
CA LYS A 82 -15.64 -8.73 4.58
C LYS A 82 -15.99 -7.83 3.40
N GLU A 83 -16.04 -6.52 3.61
CA GLU A 83 -16.27 -5.55 2.54
C GLU A 83 -15.14 -5.60 1.51
N LEU A 84 -13.89 -5.54 1.97
CA LEU A 84 -12.71 -5.70 1.14
C LEU A 84 -12.69 -7.05 0.43
N ALA A 85 -13.03 -8.14 1.12
CA ALA A 85 -13.09 -9.48 0.55
C ALA A 85 -14.15 -9.56 -0.56
N SER A 86 -15.33 -9.00 -0.33
CA SER A 86 -16.41 -8.96 -1.32
C SER A 86 -16.02 -8.12 -2.53
N GLU A 87 -15.36 -6.97 -2.31
CA GLU A 87 -14.88 -6.07 -3.36
C GLU A 87 -13.79 -6.74 -4.22
N LEU A 88 -12.90 -7.51 -3.59
CA LEU A 88 -11.84 -8.25 -4.28
C LEU A 88 -12.31 -9.58 -4.89
N GLY A 89 -13.56 -9.99 -4.68
CA GLY A 89 -14.10 -11.24 -5.21
C GLY A 89 -13.60 -12.49 -4.47
N CYS A 90 -13.45 -12.41 -3.14
CA CYS A 90 -13.02 -13.53 -2.30
C CYS A 90 -13.95 -14.75 -2.47
N PRO A 91 -13.39 -15.93 -2.75
CA PRO A 91 -14.19 -17.14 -2.92
C PRO A 91 -14.87 -17.54 -1.60
N ALA A 92 -16.10 -18.06 -1.72
CA ALA A 92 -16.90 -18.51 -0.58
C ALA A 92 -16.18 -19.58 0.26
N GLU A 93 -15.34 -20.39 -0.37
CA GLU A 93 -14.49 -21.41 0.27
C GLU A 93 -13.51 -20.80 1.29
N LYS A 94 -13.01 -19.59 1.02
CA LYS A 94 -12.11 -18.87 1.91
C LYS A 94 -12.86 -18.00 2.91
N MET A 95 -14.08 -17.54 2.60
CA MET A 95 -14.92 -16.78 3.52
C MET A 95 -15.39 -17.58 4.75
N GLY A 96 -15.46 -18.91 4.65
CA GLY A 96 -15.85 -19.78 5.76
C GLY A 96 -14.84 -19.84 6.90
N ASP A 97 -13.55 -19.56 6.61
CA ASP A 97 -12.47 -19.65 7.58
C ASP A 97 -11.73 -18.31 7.68
N SER A 98 -11.77 -17.65 8.84
CA SER A 98 -11.18 -16.31 9.01
C SER A 98 -9.65 -16.30 8.83
N ALA A 99 -8.94 -17.40 9.11
CA ALA A 99 -7.50 -17.46 8.91
C ALA A 99 -7.18 -17.55 7.41
N GLN A 100 -7.86 -18.44 6.69
CA GLN A 100 -7.73 -18.54 5.23
C GLN A 100 -8.17 -17.26 4.51
N MET A 101 -9.27 -16.64 4.97
CA MET A 101 -9.75 -15.36 4.43
C MET A 101 -8.69 -14.26 4.63
N ASN A 102 -8.10 -14.17 5.83
CA ASN A 102 -7.09 -13.16 6.11
C ASN A 102 -5.83 -13.34 5.26
N MET A 103 -5.34 -14.57 5.12
CA MET A 103 -4.18 -14.88 4.27
C MET A 103 -4.46 -14.58 2.80
N TRP A 104 -5.63 -14.99 2.31
CA TRP A 104 -6.05 -14.71 0.93
C TRP A 104 -6.20 -13.21 0.69
N LEU A 105 -6.87 -12.48 1.61
CA LEU A 105 -7.04 -11.03 1.54
C LEU A 105 -5.69 -10.31 1.47
N HIS A 106 -4.76 -10.67 2.37
CA HIS A 106 -3.43 -10.07 2.39
C HIS A 106 -2.74 -10.19 1.02
N LYS A 107 -2.70 -11.40 0.46
CA LYS A 107 -2.09 -11.66 -0.85
C LYS A 107 -2.80 -10.93 -1.98
N THR A 108 -4.12 -10.99 -2.03
CA THR A 108 -4.91 -10.34 -3.09
C THR A 108 -4.76 -8.82 -3.05
N VAL A 109 -4.74 -8.22 -1.86
CA VAL A 109 -4.49 -6.78 -1.70
C VAL A 109 -3.12 -6.41 -2.26
N LEU A 110 -2.06 -7.11 -1.86
CA LEU A 110 -0.71 -6.87 -2.36
C LEU A 110 -0.59 -7.07 -3.87
N GLN A 111 -1.20 -8.13 -4.40
CA GLN A 111 -1.23 -8.39 -5.83
C GLN A 111 -1.97 -7.26 -6.58
N LYS A 112 -3.09 -6.78 -6.05
CA LYS A 112 -3.82 -5.64 -6.64
C LYS A 112 -3.03 -4.34 -6.55
N LEU A 113 -2.28 -4.12 -5.48
CA LEU A 113 -1.38 -2.96 -5.37
C LEU A 113 -0.30 -3.01 -6.46
N ALA A 114 0.29 -4.19 -6.68
CA ALA A 114 1.24 -4.39 -7.78
C ALA A 114 0.61 -4.14 -9.15
N ASP A 115 -0.61 -4.65 -9.38
CA ASP A 115 -1.39 -4.47 -10.62
C ASP A 115 -1.74 -2.99 -10.89
N ASN A 116 -1.87 -2.17 -9.84
CA ASN A 116 -2.13 -0.72 -9.93
C ASN A 116 -0.84 0.13 -10.09
N GLY A 117 0.30 -0.49 -10.38
CA GLY A 117 1.58 0.20 -10.60
C GLY A 117 2.47 0.31 -9.36
N GLY A 118 2.20 -0.51 -8.34
CA GLY A 118 2.97 -0.56 -7.10
C GLY A 118 4.19 -1.46 -7.20
N ASN A 119 5.30 -1.08 -6.59
CA ASN A 119 6.42 -2.00 -6.39
C ASN A 119 6.15 -2.89 -5.18
N VAL A 120 5.86 -4.17 -5.43
CA VAL A 120 5.66 -5.18 -4.38
C VAL A 120 6.59 -6.36 -4.67
N PRO A 121 7.50 -6.73 -3.74
CA PRO A 121 8.41 -7.84 -3.92
C PRO A 121 7.65 -9.18 -3.86
N ALA A 122 8.14 -10.15 -4.65
CA ALA A 122 7.52 -11.47 -4.76
C ALA A 122 7.44 -12.21 -3.40
N GLU A 123 8.34 -11.93 -2.46
CA GLU A 123 8.33 -12.53 -1.12
C GLU A 123 7.04 -12.23 -0.32
N LEU A 124 6.36 -11.12 -0.63
CA LEU A 124 5.08 -10.77 0.00
C LEU A 124 3.87 -11.30 -0.78
N LEU A 125 4.09 -11.73 -2.03
CA LEU A 125 3.08 -12.33 -2.89
C LEU A 125 3.05 -13.87 -2.76
N ASP A 126 4.05 -14.48 -2.12
CA ASP A 126 4.26 -15.93 -2.00
C ASP A 126 3.33 -16.64 -1.00
#